data_AF-A0A811QKC4-F1
#
_entry.id   AF-A0A811QKC4-F1
#
_cell.length_a   1.000
_cell.length_b   1.000
_cell.length_c   1.000
_cell.angle_alpha   90.00
_cell.angle_beta   90.00
_cell.angle_gamma   90.00
#
_symmetry.space_group_name_H-M   'P 1'
#
loop_
_entity.id
_entity.type
_entity.pdbx_description
1 polymer ?
#
loop_
_entity_poly.entity_id
_entity_poly.type
_entity_poly.pdbx_seq_one_letter_code
_entity_poly.pdbx_strand_id
1 'polypeptide(L)'
;MADERGAIRVANPVTGVHADLPAISTIPFLHLVFGVSWFCLDVDPFRQIHFRCSPPSELEGRGWLRTSMYKATQMRQVFYRKVVLSVSPRPDSYAAMLIMDWAFAMAEEEDPVWRMAPSHDGVEDAIHHGGHFLSITYTGHVEAW
;
A
#
# COMPACT_ATOMS: atom_id res chain seq x y z
N MET A 1 -11.50 -8.60 -14.52
CA MET A 1 -11.99 -7.62 -13.52
C MET A 1 -10.82 -6.78 -12.99
N ALA A 2 -11.07 -5.65 -12.30
CA ALA A 2 -10.00 -4.79 -11.77
C ALA A 2 -9.07 -5.56 -10.79
N ASP A 3 -9.66 -6.41 -9.95
CA ASP A 3 -8.92 -7.22 -8.97
C ASP A 3 -7.93 -8.19 -9.64
N GLU A 4 -8.31 -8.80 -10.76
CA GLU A 4 -7.44 -9.74 -11.51
C GLU A 4 -6.21 -9.05 -12.13
N ARG A 5 -6.30 -7.74 -12.33
CA ARG A 5 -5.20 -6.91 -12.84
C ARG A 5 -4.43 -6.20 -11.72
N GLY A 6 -4.85 -6.38 -10.46
CA GLY A 6 -4.31 -5.60 -9.34
C GLY A 6 -4.56 -4.10 -9.48
N ALA A 7 -5.57 -3.70 -10.25
CA ALA A 7 -5.87 -2.30 -10.49
C ALA A 7 -6.68 -1.73 -9.34
N ILE A 8 -6.25 -0.60 -8.79
CA ILE A 8 -7.03 0.20 -7.84
C ILE A 8 -7.73 1.32 -8.63
N ARG A 9 -9.01 1.54 -8.33
CA ARG A 9 -9.80 2.61 -8.93
C ARG A 9 -10.55 3.37 -7.87
N VAL A 10 -10.51 4.69 -7.99
CA VAL A 10 -11.39 5.57 -7.22
C VAL A 10 -12.63 5.82 -8.07
N ALA A 11 -13.80 5.71 -7.45
CA ALA A 11 -15.07 6.02 -8.07
C ALA A 11 -15.66 7.25 -7.37
N ASN A 12 -16.01 8.28 -8.12
CA ASN A 12 -16.82 9.37 -7.61
C ASN A 12 -18.26 8.83 -7.43
N PRO A 13 -18.77 8.73 -6.18
CA PRO A 13 -20.08 8.13 -5.94
C PRO A 13 -21.25 8.99 -6.46
N VAL A 14 -21.00 10.27 -6.78
CA VAL A 14 -22.02 11.21 -7.28
C VAL A 14 -22.05 11.24 -8.80
N THR A 15 -20.88 11.31 -9.45
CA THR A 15 -20.79 11.45 -10.91
C THR A 15 -20.53 10.13 -11.64
N GLY A 16 -20.11 9.08 -10.94
CA GLY A 16 -19.69 7.81 -11.53
C GLY A 16 -18.35 7.88 -12.27
N VAL A 17 -17.67 9.03 -12.27
CA VAL A 17 -16.34 9.17 -12.87
C VAL A 17 -15.34 8.31 -12.11
N HIS A 18 -14.48 7.63 -12.85
CA HIS A 18 -13.40 6.81 -12.29
C HIS A 18 -12.04 7.45 -12.53
N ALA A 19 -11.16 7.33 -11.54
CA ALA A 19 -9.74 7.61 -11.68
C ALA A 19 -8.95 6.33 -11.37
N ASP A 20 -7.99 6.00 -12.22
CA ASP A 20 -7.09 4.87 -12.00
C ASP A 20 -5.97 5.27 -11.03
N LEU A 21 -5.67 4.40 -10.07
CA LEU A 21 -4.49 4.46 -9.23
C LEU A 21 -3.47 3.41 -9.68
N PRO A 22 -2.20 3.50 -9.25
CA PRO A 22 -1.19 2.54 -9.65
C PRO A 22 -1.59 1.12 -9.28
N ALA A 23 -1.26 0.17 -10.17
CA ALA A 23 -1.50 -1.23 -9.90
C ALA A 23 -0.71 -1.67 -8.67
N ILE A 24 -1.31 -2.49 -7.82
CA ILE A 24 -0.69 -3.00 -6.59
C ILE A 24 0.51 -3.91 -6.87
N SER A 25 0.59 -4.47 -8.07
CA SER A 25 1.77 -5.19 -8.57
C SER A 25 3.00 -4.28 -8.76
N THR A 26 2.86 -2.96 -8.61
CA THR A 26 4.01 -2.04 -8.55
C THR A 26 4.65 -1.99 -7.16
N ILE A 27 4.02 -2.58 -6.14
CA ILE A 27 4.59 -2.69 -4.79
C ILE A 27 5.73 -3.74 -4.82
N PRO A 28 6.93 -3.43 -4.29
CA PRO A 28 8.12 -4.28 -4.47
C PRO A 28 8.01 -5.74 -4.00
N PHE A 29 7.15 -6.02 -3.02
CA PHE A 29 6.98 -7.35 -2.43
C PHE A 29 5.73 -8.10 -2.94
N LEU A 30 5.04 -7.55 -3.96
CA LEU A 30 3.81 -8.12 -4.46
C LEU A 30 3.90 -8.40 -5.96
N HIS A 31 3.82 -9.69 -6.31
CA HIS A 31 3.96 -10.14 -7.69
C HIS A 31 2.66 -10.74 -8.20
N LEU A 32 2.19 -10.24 -9.35
CA LEU A 32 1.09 -10.87 -10.07
C LEU A 32 1.60 -12.13 -10.78
N VAL A 33 1.00 -13.28 -10.47
CA VAL A 33 1.31 -14.54 -11.15
C VAL A 33 0.45 -14.64 -12.41
N PHE A 34 1.10 -14.40 -13.55
CA PHE A 34 0.45 -14.39 -14.86
C PHE A 34 -0.26 -15.71 -15.17
N GLY A 35 -1.47 -15.60 -15.73
CA GLY A 35 -2.26 -16.74 -16.24
C GLY A 35 -3.24 -17.37 -15.24
N VAL A 36 -3.19 -17.03 -13.96
CA VAL A 36 -4.05 -17.67 -12.94
C VAL A 36 -4.78 -16.71 -11.98
N SER A 37 -4.59 -15.38 -12.10
CA SER A 37 -5.20 -14.38 -11.21
C SER A 37 -4.84 -14.57 -9.72
N TRP A 38 -3.59 -14.96 -9.46
CA TRP A 38 -3.02 -15.05 -8.11
C TRP A 38 -1.98 -13.97 -7.89
N PHE A 39 -1.85 -13.55 -6.64
CA PHE A 39 -0.82 -12.68 -6.13
C PHE A 39 0.09 -13.47 -5.21
N CYS A 40 1.39 -13.27 -5.41
CA CYS A 40 2.46 -13.79 -4.59
C CYS A 40 2.98 -12.65 -3.72
N LEU A 41 2.80 -12.76 -2.41
CA LEU A 41 3.33 -11.85 -1.41
C LEU A 41 4.67 -12.40 -0.91
N ASP A 42 5.77 -11.78 -1.30
CA ASP A 42 7.11 -12.11 -0.82
C ASP A 42 7.48 -11.21 0.37
N VAL A 43 7.61 -11.78 1.56
CA VAL A 43 7.78 -10.99 2.79
C VAL A 43 9.20 -10.42 2.92
N ASP A 44 10.18 -10.95 2.18
CA ASP A 44 11.58 -10.56 2.35
C ASP A 44 11.87 -9.10 1.95
N PRO A 45 11.45 -8.60 0.76
CA PRO A 45 11.62 -7.18 0.41
C PRO A 45 10.88 -6.25 1.38
N PHE A 46 9.70 -6.66 1.87
CA PHE A 46 8.99 -5.90 2.89
C PHE A 46 9.83 -5.75 4.16
N ARG A 47 10.38 -6.85 4.70
CA ARG A 47 11.20 -6.82 5.92
C ARG A 47 12.37 -5.86 5.81
N GLN A 48 13.05 -5.86 4.66
CA GLN A 48 14.19 -4.97 4.41
C GLN A 48 13.77 -3.50 4.40
N ILE A 49 12.65 -3.18 3.75
CA ILE A 49 12.15 -1.81 3.64
C ILE A 49 11.62 -1.31 4.98
N HIS A 50 10.85 -2.14 5.68
CA HIS A 50 10.10 -1.75 6.88
C HIS A 50 11.00 -1.65 8.11
N PHE A 51 11.87 -2.63 8.34
CA PHE A 51 12.73 -2.64 9.53
C PHE A 51 14.05 -1.90 9.32
N ARG A 52 14.46 -1.61 8.06
CA ARG A 52 15.78 -1.05 7.66
C ARG A 52 17.01 -1.81 8.21
N CYS A 53 16.81 -2.85 9.00
CA CYS A 53 17.74 -3.69 9.75
C CYS A 53 17.18 -5.13 9.75
N SER A 54 17.99 -6.11 10.17
CA SER A 54 17.47 -7.47 10.40
C SER A 54 16.28 -7.43 11.36
N PRO A 55 15.17 -8.12 11.05
CA PRO A 55 14.01 -8.15 11.92
C PRO A 55 14.40 -8.64 13.32
N PRO A 56 13.76 -8.13 14.40
CA PRO A 56 13.97 -8.67 15.74
C PRO A 56 13.75 -10.19 15.74
N SER A 57 14.62 -10.96 16.42
CA SER A 57 14.55 -12.43 16.45
C SER A 57 13.18 -12.98 16.89
N GLU A 58 12.42 -12.20 17.67
CA GLU A 58 11.05 -12.53 18.09
C GLU A 58 10.03 -12.62 16.94
N LEU A 59 10.28 -11.93 15.81
CA LEU A 59 9.45 -12.00 14.60
C LEU A 59 9.76 -13.24 13.74
N GLU A 60 10.92 -13.88 13.92
CA GLU A 60 11.24 -15.15 13.25
C GLU A 60 10.37 -16.31 13.77
N GLY A 61 9.94 -16.25 15.04
CA GLY A 61 9.05 -17.23 15.66
C GLY A 61 7.58 -17.15 15.24
N ARG A 62 7.16 -16.06 14.56
CA ARG A 62 5.76 -15.82 14.17
C ARG A 62 5.36 -16.38 12.80
N GLY A 63 6.14 -17.31 12.24
CA GLY A 63 5.69 -18.16 11.14
C GLY A 63 5.15 -17.41 9.91
N TRP A 64 5.61 -16.18 9.65
CA TRP A 64 5.34 -15.52 8.38
C TRP A 64 6.01 -16.39 7.31
N LEU A 65 5.20 -17.15 6.59
CA LEU A 65 5.65 -17.88 5.41
C LEU A 65 6.37 -16.87 4.53
N ARG A 66 7.61 -17.22 4.14
CA ARG A 66 8.46 -16.39 3.28
C ARG A 66 7.70 -15.87 2.06
N THR A 67 6.77 -16.69 1.57
CA THR A 67 5.89 -16.37 0.47
C THR A 67 4.47 -16.85 0.74
N SER A 68 3.48 -15.98 0.52
CA SER A 68 2.06 -16.33 0.61
C SER A 68 1.35 -16.10 -0.72
N MET A 69 0.41 -16.99 -1.05
CA MET A 69 -0.35 -16.96 -2.31
C MET A 69 -1.80 -16.61 -2.05
N TYR A 70 -2.31 -15.59 -2.72
CA TYR A 70 -3.69 -15.12 -2.59
C TYR A 70 -4.35 -15.02 -3.96
N LYS A 71 -5.62 -15.43 -4.06
CA LYS A 71 -6.42 -15.13 -5.25
C LYS A 71 -6.71 -13.63 -5.30
N ALA A 72 -6.93 -13.10 -6.50
CA ALA A 72 -7.35 -11.72 -6.71
C ALA A 72 -8.55 -11.31 -5.83
N THR A 73 -9.52 -12.20 -5.64
CA THR A 73 -10.70 -11.96 -4.81
C THR A 73 -10.40 -11.85 -3.31
N GLN A 74 -9.27 -12.41 -2.86
CA GLN A 74 -8.85 -12.38 -1.45
C GLN A 74 -8.07 -11.10 -1.13
N MET A 75 -7.45 -10.45 -2.12
CA MET A 75 -6.59 -9.27 -1.91
C MET A 75 -7.30 -8.15 -1.15
N ARG A 76 -8.59 -7.95 -1.39
CA ARG A 76 -9.40 -6.93 -0.68
C ARG A 76 -9.55 -7.17 0.82
N GLN A 77 -9.38 -8.41 1.27
CA GLN A 77 -9.57 -8.80 2.67
C GLN A 77 -8.25 -8.93 3.41
N VAL A 78 -7.14 -9.14 2.70
CA VAL A 78 -5.85 -9.51 3.30
C VAL A 78 -4.75 -8.47 3.09
N PHE A 79 -4.95 -7.52 2.17
CA PHE A 79 -3.89 -6.60 1.75
C PHE A 79 -4.28 -5.14 1.95
N TYR A 80 -5.43 -4.69 1.40
CA TYR A 80 -5.84 -3.30 1.53
C TYR A 80 -6.68 -3.08 2.78
N ARG A 81 -6.37 -2.03 3.53
CA ARG A 81 -7.23 -1.52 4.59
C ARG A 81 -7.93 -0.22 4.17
N LYS A 82 -7.15 0.75 3.68
CA LYS A 82 -7.64 2.07 3.30
C LYS A 82 -6.76 2.70 2.23
N VAL A 83 -7.34 3.55 1.38
CA VAL A 83 -6.59 4.47 0.52
C VAL A 83 -7.01 5.90 0.88
N VAL A 84 -6.02 6.76 1.13
CA VAL A 84 -6.20 8.21 1.29
C VAL A 84 -5.82 8.86 -0.03
N LEU A 85 -6.77 9.53 -0.67
CA LEU A 85 -6.53 10.30 -1.88
C LEU A 85 -6.56 11.79 -1.54
N SER A 86 -5.60 12.54 -2.05
CA SER A 86 -5.59 13.98 -1.96
C SER A 86 -5.24 14.65 -3.27
N VAL A 87 -5.66 15.90 -3.39
CA VAL A 87 -5.24 16.79 -4.46
C VAL A 87 -3.77 17.11 -4.21
N SER A 88 -2.92 16.80 -5.18
CA SER A 88 -1.51 17.18 -5.15
C SER A 88 -1.40 18.71 -5.15
N PRO A 89 -0.34 19.31 -4.56
CA PRO A 89 -0.05 20.73 -4.74
C PRO A 89 0.15 21.13 -6.21
N ARG A 90 0.33 20.15 -7.11
CA ARG A 90 0.50 20.34 -8.55
C ARG A 90 -0.87 20.33 -9.27
N PRO A 91 -1.06 21.16 -10.30
CA PRO A 91 -2.32 21.19 -11.06
C PRO A 91 -2.65 19.81 -11.63
N ASP A 92 -3.93 19.41 -11.51
CA ASP A 92 -4.49 18.19 -12.09
C ASP A 92 -3.77 16.88 -11.70
N SER A 93 -3.09 16.86 -10.54
CA SER A 93 -2.38 15.69 -10.05
C SER A 93 -2.95 15.16 -8.73
N TYR A 94 -2.78 13.87 -8.45
CA TYR A 94 -3.09 13.28 -7.15
C TYR A 94 -1.85 12.89 -6.34
N ALA A 95 -2.03 12.89 -5.02
CA ALA A 95 -1.20 12.18 -4.07
C ALA A 95 -2.05 11.10 -3.39
N ALA A 96 -1.56 9.87 -3.33
CA ALA A 96 -2.27 8.74 -2.74
C ALA A 96 -1.41 8.06 -1.68
N MET A 97 -2.03 7.67 -0.57
CA MET A 97 -1.44 6.80 0.43
C MET A 97 -2.30 5.54 0.59
N LEU A 98 -1.74 4.38 0.26
CA LEU A 98 -2.32 3.07 0.52
C LEU A 98 -1.88 2.58 1.90
N ILE A 99 -2.85 2.36 2.79
CA ILE A 99 -2.66 1.80 4.12
C ILE A 99 -3.02 0.32 4.09
N MET A 100 -2.10 -0.49 4.59
CA MET A 100 -2.20 -1.95 4.79
C MET A 100 -2.14 -2.24 6.30
N ASP A 101 -2.41 -3.47 6.72
CA ASP A 101 -2.41 -3.81 8.15
C ASP A 101 -1.05 -3.64 8.84
N TRP A 102 0.03 -3.76 8.08
CA TRP A 102 1.41 -3.80 8.60
C TRP A 102 2.37 -2.86 7.86
N ALA A 103 1.87 -2.09 6.89
CA ALA A 103 2.66 -1.17 6.09
C ALA A 103 1.79 -0.10 5.45
N PHE A 104 2.45 0.84 4.77
CA PHE A 104 1.81 1.76 3.87
C PHE A 104 2.73 2.05 2.68
N ALA A 105 2.13 2.51 1.58
CA ALA A 105 2.84 2.98 0.41
C ALA A 105 2.22 4.28 -0.09
N MET A 106 3.03 5.10 -0.76
CA MET A 106 2.61 6.38 -1.34
C MET A 106 2.81 6.36 -2.85
N ALA A 107 1.95 7.05 -3.58
CA ALA A 107 2.08 7.23 -5.01
C ALA A 107 1.64 8.63 -5.42
N GLU A 108 2.24 9.10 -6.51
CA GLU A 108 1.89 10.35 -7.18
C GLU A 108 1.57 10.04 -8.64
N GLU A 109 0.79 10.89 -9.30
CA GLU A 109 0.39 10.64 -10.69
C GLU A 109 1.56 10.60 -11.69
N GLU A 110 2.60 11.42 -11.46
CA GLU A 110 3.75 11.52 -12.37
C GLU A 110 4.66 10.28 -12.34
N ASP A 111 4.73 9.60 -11.19
CA ASP A 111 5.40 8.31 -11.05
C ASP A 111 4.42 7.31 -10.43
N PRO A 112 3.61 6.63 -11.27
CA PRO A 112 2.53 5.76 -10.84
C PRO A 112 3.08 4.42 -10.34
N VAL A 113 3.89 4.48 -9.30
CA VAL A 113 4.52 3.36 -8.61
C VAL A 113 4.31 3.55 -7.11
N TRP A 114 3.86 2.50 -6.44
CA TRP A 114 3.74 2.50 -4.99
C TRP A 114 5.12 2.48 -4.33
N ARG A 115 5.49 3.59 -3.70
CA ARG A 115 6.73 3.75 -2.93
C ARG A 115 6.48 3.50 -1.46
N MET A 116 7.19 2.52 -0.92
CA MET A 116 7.11 2.15 0.49
C MET A 116 8.03 3.05 1.33
N ALA A 117 7.61 3.31 2.57
CA ALA A 117 8.44 3.94 3.57
C ALA A 117 8.46 3.09 4.86
N PRO A 118 9.54 3.14 5.65
CA PRO A 118 9.60 2.43 6.93
C PRO A 118 8.65 3.10 7.93
N SER A 119 7.88 2.32 8.68
CA SER A 119 7.20 2.80 9.88
C SER A 119 7.14 1.65 10.86
N HIS A 120 7.83 1.76 11.98
CA HIS A 120 8.00 0.67 12.94
C HIS A 120 6.67 0.23 13.56
N ASP A 121 5.78 1.20 13.79
CA ASP A 121 4.53 0.97 14.50
C ASP A 121 3.33 0.82 13.55
N GLY A 122 3.56 0.92 12.23
CA GLY A 122 2.50 0.93 11.20
C GLY A 122 1.64 2.19 11.24
N VAL A 123 0.90 2.44 10.16
CA VAL A 123 0.01 3.60 10.04
C VAL A 123 -1.44 3.17 10.31
N GLU A 124 -2.09 3.83 11.26
CA GLU A 124 -3.51 3.63 11.56
C GLU A 124 -4.40 4.48 10.66
N ASP A 125 -4.07 5.77 10.52
CA ASP A 125 -4.74 6.69 9.62
C ASP A 125 -3.80 7.80 9.12
N ALA A 126 -4.19 8.49 8.04
CA ALA A 126 -3.48 9.63 7.51
C ALA A 126 -4.40 10.68 6.88
N ILE A 127 -3.95 11.92 6.92
CA ILE A 127 -4.51 13.05 6.18
C ILE A 127 -3.43 13.66 5.30
N HIS A 128 -3.83 14.43 4.29
CA HIS A 128 -2.90 15.23 3.49
C HIS A 128 -3.12 16.71 3.79
N HIS A 129 -2.05 17.40 4.18
CA HIS A 129 -2.09 18.81 4.54
C HIS A 129 -0.74 19.47 4.25
N GLY A 130 -0.76 20.64 3.60
CA GLY A 130 0.46 21.40 3.30
C GLY A 130 1.44 20.69 2.36
N GLY A 131 0.97 19.80 1.49
CA GLY A 131 1.82 19.02 0.58
C GLY A 131 2.48 17.80 1.21
N HIS A 132 2.09 17.43 2.42
CA HIS A 132 2.60 16.29 3.16
C HIS A 132 1.47 15.37 3.59
N PHE A 133 1.77 14.07 3.71
CA PHE A 133 0.90 13.18 4.46
C PHE A 133 1.26 13.24 5.93
N LEU A 134 0.28 13.53 6.78
CA LEU A 134 0.38 13.42 8.23
C LEU A 134 -0.30 12.12 8.65
N SER A 135 0.47 11.16 9.14
CA SER A 135 -0.05 9.88 9.61
C SER A 135 -0.02 9.77 11.13
N ILE A 136 -0.97 9.03 11.69
CA ILE A 136 -0.92 8.56 13.07
C ILE A 136 -0.61 7.07 13.09
N THR A 137 0.36 6.67 13.91
CA THR A 137 0.74 5.26 14.09
C THR A 137 -0.17 4.55 15.09
N TYR A 138 -0.17 3.22 15.13
CA TYR A 138 -0.93 2.46 16.14
C TYR A 138 -0.51 2.71 17.60
N THR A 139 0.69 3.27 17.82
CA THR A 139 1.19 3.69 19.14
C THR A 139 0.86 5.15 19.49
N GLY A 140 0.18 5.87 18.60
CA GLY A 140 -0.25 7.26 18.81
C GLY A 140 0.77 8.34 18.43
N HIS A 141 1.89 7.99 17.79
CA HIS A 141 2.82 8.97 17.23
C HIS A 141 2.32 9.57 15.92
N VAL A 142 2.59 10.86 15.71
CA VAL A 142 2.30 11.55 14.45
C VAL A 142 3.59 11.68 13.64
N GLU A 143 3.55 11.22 12.39
CA GLU A 143 4.67 11.24 11.45
C GLU A 143 4.27 12.04 10.19
N ALA A 144 5.24 12.70 9.57
CA ALA A 144 5.06 13.47 8.34
C ALA A 144 5.87 12.85 7.19
N TRP A 145 5.25 12.74 6.02
CA TRP A 145 5.81 12.15 4.81
C TRP A 145 5.77 13.12 3.64
#